data_AF-A0A0B7A438-F1
#
_entry.id   AF-A0A0B7A438-F1
#
_cell.length_a   1.000
_cell.length_b   1.000
_cell.length_c   1.000
_cell.angle_alpha   90.00
_cell.angle_beta   90.00
_cell.angle_gamma   90.00
#
_symmetry.space_group_name_H-M   'P 1'
#
loop_
_entity.id
_entity.type
_entity.pdbx_description
1 polymer ?
#
loop_
_entity_poly.entity_id
_entity_poly.type
_entity_poly.pdbx_seq_one_letter_code
_entity_poly.pdbx_strand_id
1 'polypeptide(L)'
;HNSPPEVIKTITAEFSYRLAAVVCHLGDVQLGHFVCYRRGVHSGCDGIKGVGDLGSKWWLTSDSTVERVTLKQVLSSEAYMLFYERI
;
A
#
# COMPACT_ATOMS: atom_id res chain seq x y z
N HIS A 1 -6.35 -43.54 12.43
CA HIS A 1 -4.96 -43.30 11.97
C HIS A 1 -5.01 -43.13 10.46
N ASN A 2 -4.91 -41.96 9.83
CA ASN A 2 -4.44 -40.63 10.23
C ASN A 2 -5.27 -39.60 9.47
N SER A 3 -5.99 -38.72 10.19
CA SER A 3 -6.48 -37.48 9.59
C SER A 3 -5.28 -36.52 9.47
N PRO A 4 -5.14 -35.76 8.37
CA PRO A 4 -4.09 -34.76 8.28
C PRO A 4 -4.30 -33.71 9.39
N PRO A 5 -3.21 -33.16 9.97
CA PRO A 5 -3.33 -32.10 10.95
C PRO A 5 -4.10 -30.93 10.34
N GLU A 6 -5.13 -30.44 11.04
CA GLU A 6 -5.84 -29.21 10.66
C GLU A 6 -4.81 -28.07 10.63
N VAL A 7 -4.53 -27.59 9.42
CA VAL A 7 -3.67 -26.43 9.20
C VAL A 7 -4.34 -25.23 9.86
N ILE A 8 -3.69 -24.70 10.90
CA ILE A 8 -4.14 -23.59 11.74
C ILE A 8 -4.61 -22.41 10.86
N LYS A 9 -5.93 -22.25 10.73
CA LYS A 9 -6.57 -21.12 10.05
C LYS A 9 -6.77 -19.94 11.00
N THR A 10 -5.75 -19.45 11.70
CA THR A 10 -5.95 -18.28 12.61
C THR A 10 -4.68 -17.49 12.96
N ILE A 11 -3.74 -17.30 12.03
CA ILE A 11 -2.60 -16.37 12.26
C ILE A 11 -2.69 -15.12 11.36
N THR A 12 -3.53 -15.15 10.33
CA THR A 12 -3.57 -14.08 9.32
C THR A 12 -4.40 -12.86 9.73
N ALA A 13 -5.45 -13.04 10.55
CA ALA A 13 -6.31 -11.92 10.95
C ALA A 13 -5.65 -11.01 12.00
N GLU A 14 -4.75 -11.54 12.84
CA GLU A 14 -4.16 -10.79 13.97
C GLU A 14 -3.03 -9.84 13.54
N PHE A 15 -2.39 -10.14 12.40
CA PHE A 15 -1.30 -9.35 11.82
C PHE A 15 -1.60 -8.92 10.38
N SER A 16 -2.83 -8.53 10.11
CA SER A 16 -3.19 -7.96 8.81
C SER A 16 -2.75 -6.50 8.73
N TYR A 17 -2.03 -6.17 7.65
CA TYR A 17 -1.52 -4.83 7.40
C TYR A 17 -1.86 -4.40 5.97
N ARG A 18 -2.16 -3.11 5.79
CA ARG A 18 -2.48 -2.51 4.51
C ARG A 18 -1.41 -1.50 4.14
N LEU A 19 -0.87 -1.64 2.93
CA LEU A 19 0.12 -0.71 2.38
C LEU A 19 -0.47 0.70 2.30
N ALA A 20 0.11 1.67 2.99
CA ALA A 20 -0.32 3.06 3.04
C ALA A 20 0.50 3.96 2.12
N ALA A 21 1.82 3.74 2.05
CA ALA A 21 2.73 4.48 1.18
C ALA A 21 3.98 3.68 0.78
N VAL A 22 4.57 4.04 -0.36
CA VAL A 22 5.84 3.54 -0.89
C VAL A 22 6.73 4.75 -1.19
N VAL A 23 7.90 4.81 -0.60
CA VAL A 23 8.93 5.78 -0.96
C VAL A 23 9.92 5.10 -1.90
N CYS A 24 10.24 5.77 -3.00
CA CYS A 24 11.21 5.32 -3.97
C CYS A 24 12.39 6.28 -3.99
N HIS A 25 13.59 5.73 -4.10
CA HIS A 25 14.81 6.48 -4.32
C HIS A 25 15.19 6.39 -5.79
N LEU A 26 15.28 7.53 -6.46
CA LEU A 26 15.63 7.64 -7.88
C LEU A 26 17.03 8.23 -7.99
N GLY A 27 18.05 7.40 -8.18
CA GLY A 27 19.44 7.87 -8.28
C GLY A 27 20.44 6.84 -7.78
N ASP A 28 21.68 7.29 -7.62
CA ASP A 28 22.78 6.47 -7.12
C ASP A 28 22.97 6.64 -5.60
N VAL A 29 24.00 6.01 -5.04
CA VAL A 29 24.25 6.05 -3.60
C VAL A 29 24.72 7.42 -3.07
N GLN A 30 25.13 8.34 -3.94
CA GLN A 30 25.63 9.67 -3.58
C GLN A 30 24.62 10.78 -3.85
N LEU A 31 23.83 10.65 -4.92
CA LEU A 31 22.88 11.63 -5.40
C LEU A 31 21.60 10.95 -5.89
N GLY A 32 20.46 11.51 -5.52
CA GLY A 32 19.19 11.05 -6.02
C GLY A 32 18.03 11.93 -5.60
N HIS A 33 16.84 11.46 -5.96
CA HIS A 33 15.57 12.13 -5.70
C HIS A 33 14.59 11.16 -5.05
N PHE A 34 13.90 11.61 -4.01
CA PHE A 34 12.88 10.80 -3.35
C PHE A 34 11.50 11.17 -3.84
N VAL A 35 10.76 10.15 -4.27
CA VAL A 35 9.34 10.29 -4.59
C VAL A 35 8.51 9.38 -3.71
N CYS A 36 7.25 9.74 -3.48
CA CYS A 36 6.36 8.99 -2.62
C CYS A 36 5.06 8.66 -3.34
N TYR A 37 4.75 7.37 -3.42
CA TYR A 37 3.42 6.88 -3.76
C TYR A 37 2.61 6.74 -2.48
N ARG A 38 1.47 7.39 -2.39
CA ARG A 38 0.62 7.35 -1.19
C ARG A 38 -0.85 7.16 -1.53
N ARG A 39 -1.59 6.57 -0.60
CA ARG A 39 -3.05 6.58 -0.66
C ARG A 39 -3.58 8.01 -0.47
N GLY A 40 -4.62 8.33 -1.22
CA GLY A 40 -5.42 9.53 -0.99
C GLY A 40 -6.20 9.44 0.32
N VAL A 41 -6.52 10.59 0.91
CA VAL A 41 -7.38 10.66 2.09
C VAL A 41 -8.76 10.12 1.72
N HIS A 42 -9.26 9.16 2.49
CA HIS A 42 -10.63 8.68 2.31
C HIS A 42 -11.56 9.81 2.76
N SER A 43 -12.15 10.55 1.82
CA SER A 43 -13.17 11.54 2.14
C SER A 43 -14.29 10.82 2.88
N GLY A 44 -14.56 11.19 4.13
CA GLY A 44 -15.52 10.56 5.03
C GLY A 44 -17.00 10.72 4.64
N CYS A 45 -17.33 10.62 3.36
CA CYS A 45 -18.69 10.52 2.85
C CYS A 45 -18.75 9.35 1.87
N ASP A 46 -19.07 8.16 2.38
CA ASP A 46 -20.10 7.29 1.82
C ASP A 46 -20.19 6.05 2.68
N GLY A 47 -21.23 6.04 3.53
CA GLY A 47 -21.57 4.97 4.46
C GLY A 47 -22.05 3.70 3.77
N ILE A 48 -21.28 3.15 2.84
CA ILE A 48 -21.48 1.80 2.32
C ILE A 48 -20.24 0.99 2.68
N LYS A 49 -20.26 0.45 3.91
CA LYS A 49 -19.45 -0.70 4.30
C LYS A 49 -19.92 -1.90 3.48
N GLY A 50 -19.42 -2.02 2.25
CA GLY A 50 -19.75 -3.08 1.33
C GLY A 50 -18.49 -3.51 0.58
N VAL A 51 -18.07 -4.73 0.85
CA VAL A 51 -17.24 -5.62 0.01
C VAL A 51 -16.73 -4.96 -1.28
N GLY A 52 -15.46 -4.53 -1.29
CA GLY A 52 -14.74 -4.33 -2.54
C GLY A 52 -14.45 -2.89 -2.98
N ASP A 53 -14.33 -1.89 -2.09
CA ASP A 53 -13.67 -0.63 -2.52
C ASP A 53 -12.16 -0.82 -2.62
N LEU A 54 -11.78 -1.46 -3.72
CA LEU A 54 -10.47 -1.45 -4.37
C LEU A 54 -10.08 -0.03 -4.84
N GLY A 55 -10.86 1.01 -4.53
CA GLY A 55 -10.75 2.39 -4.98
C GLY A 55 -9.96 3.33 -4.07
N SER A 56 -8.94 2.83 -3.36
CA SER A 56 -7.92 3.73 -2.82
C SER A 56 -7.20 4.41 -3.98
N LYS A 57 -7.56 5.67 -4.25
CA LYS A 57 -6.88 6.52 -5.24
C LYS A 57 -5.43 6.67 -4.78
N TRP A 58 -4.49 6.27 -5.63
CA TRP A 58 -3.07 6.45 -5.37
C TRP A 58 -2.57 7.73 -6.03
N TRP A 59 -1.60 8.34 -5.36
CA TRP A 59 -0.99 9.58 -5.79
C TRP A 59 0.52 9.45 -5.72
N LEU A 60 1.20 9.91 -6.76
CA LEU A 60 2.63 10.15 -6.76
C LEU A 60 2.87 11.59 -6.36
N THR A 61 3.72 11.81 -5.36
CA THR A 61 4.18 13.12 -4.94
C THR A 61 5.69 13.22 -5.13
N SER A 62 6.12 14.20 -5.90
CA SER A 62 7.51 14.53 -6.16
C SER A 62 7.70 16.03 -5.93
N ASP A 63 8.19 16.40 -4.74
CA ASP A 63 8.28 17.79 -4.29
C ASP A 63 6.97 18.57 -4.46
N SER A 64 6.94 19.51 -5.42
CA SER A 64 5.79 20.35 -5.72
C SER A 64 4.77 19.71 -6.67
N THR A 65 5.09 18.57 -7.30
CA THR A 65 4.17 17.89 -8.23
C THR A 65 3.41 16.77 -7.54
N VAL A 66 2.10 16.71 -7.80
CA VAL A 66 1.19 15.70 -7.27
C VAL A 66 0.33 15.18 -8.41
N GLU A 67 0.43 13.88 -8.67
CA GLU A 67 -0.22 13.24 -9.81
C GLU A 67 -0.97 11.98 -9.40
N ARG A 68 -2.08 11.71 -10.07
CA ARG A 68 -2.87 10.51 -9.82
C ARG A 68 -2.26 9.31 -10.54
N VAL A 69 -2.07 8.21 -9.83
CA VAL A 69 -1.49 6.98 -10.37
C VAL A 69 -2.35 5.76 -10.07
N THR A 70 -2.09 4.68 -10.80
CA THR A 70 -2.75 3.39 -10.61
C THR A 70 -2.03 2.57 -9.54
N LEU A 71 -2.75 1.67 -8.87
CA LEU A 71 -2.14 0.71 -7.94
C LEU A 71 -1.06 -0.14 -8.64
N LYS A 72 -1.27 -0.48 -9.93
CA LYS A 72 -0.28 -1.24 -10.71
C LYS A 72 1.06 -0.52 -10.77
N GLN A 73 1.07 0.79 -11.01
CA GLN A 73 2.29 1.60 -11.03
C GLN A 73 2.98 1.64 -9.65
N VAL A 74 2.20 1.73 -8.58
CA VAL A 74 2.74 1.71 -7.21
C VAL A 74 3.41 0.37 -6.91
N LEU A 75 2.74 -0.74 -7.24
CA LEU A 75 3.26 -2.09 -7.01
C LEU A 75 4.45 -2.46 -7.90
N SER A 76 4.59 -1.81 -9.06
CA SER A 76 5.73 -2.01 -9.96
C SER A 76 6.92 -1.10 -9.65
N SER A 77 6.85 -0.25 -8.63
CA SER A 77 7.91 0.69 -8.29
C SER A 77 9.05 0.02 -7.52
N GLU A 78 10.27 0.55 -7.65
CA GLU A 78 11.42 0.12 -6.87
C GLU A 78 11.31 0.72 -5.46
N ALA A 79 10.71 -0.05 -4.56
CA ALA A 79 10.45 0.39 -3.20
C ALA A 79 11.75 0.50 -2.38
N TYR A 80 11.97 1.67 -1.78
CA TYR A 80 13.02 1.92 -0.80
C TYR A 80 12.50 1.82 0.63
N MET A 81 11.35 2.44 0.92
CA MET A 81 10.65 2.30 2.20
C MET A 81 9.17 2.03 1.98
N LEU A 82 8.61 1.13 2.79
CA LEU A 82 7.19 0.78 2.74
C LEU A 82 6.54 1.11 4.08
N PHE A 83 5.43 1.83 4.02
CA PHE A 83 4.62 2.17 5.19
C PHE A 83 3.33 1.37 5.16
N TYR A 84 3.03 0.70 6.27
CA TYR A 84 1.84 -0.12 6.44
C TYR A 84 1.07 0.28 7.69
N GLU A 85 -0.26 0.22 7.61
CA GLU A 85 -1.16 0.40 8.75
C GLU A 85 -1.76 -0.95 9.11
N ARG A 86 -1.93 -1.23 10.41
CA ARG A 86 -2.63 -2.44 10.86
C ARG A 86 -4.12 -2.33 10.49
N ILE A 87 -4.70 -3.42 10.02
CA ILE A 87 -6.14 -3.56 9.73
C ILE A 87 -6.89 -3.94 11.00
#